data_AF-A0A9W9IIP9-F1
#
_entry.id   AF-A0A9W9IIP9-F1
#
_cell.length_a   1.000
_cell.length_b   1.000
_cell.length_c   1.000
_cell.angle_alpha   90.00
_cell.angle_beta   90.00
_cell.angle_gamma   90.00
#
_symmetry.space_group_name_H-M   'P 1'
#
loop_
_entity.id
_entity.type
_entity.pdbx_description
1 polymer ?
#
loop_
_entity_poly.entity_id
_entity_poly.type
_entity_poly.pdbx_seq_one_letter_code
_entity_poly.pdbx_strand_id
1 'polypeptide(L)'
;MQTRIHQSPTEDRQVCKIYHGKVDPALGIRNVCTVGLALGWIFASTCLIAGSIMISSDHVAIPPYVRKKVIMVNFFLHSMTPEKPYPHSHRIQQLRQGTSVLVQLLLNLLVTIILDTTNYIHATTLRWALFDEGRLEFNSYVRLFTRAHAHGPNSWYMNLISLIGLAIAYGATSSAITDVVVVGQWNEQTQLFDYGSSESSDIIDINGLAILALGVGVFLQVSVSTFSLLRTGGVRTWNNSLLANAKAWLNGQDEKYAVSQEASSKIPFTSRVTQDTMLSIAPHVQLARRLIWGFCALFTVWSLAQGIVTVESGYMTENFNDFSTGVQAYWRFYGAMYFDFKKLTKSPPYWLGLIIQIIVQSFLTFALHCVELLFNLSRDEAAWRDMESVGSEVDPSWKSNFSWQTLIMLAMKAVIQWVFGYALTADVSFNIALLPIIALMVLFIGLAIASEYMVKKKPKGTLPASYGKFNRVIQLVDDWDHVRLFWGDKGCLKNGMARAGTAGRRLPDLQPDTLYYCLEREA
;
A
#
# COMPACT_ATOMS: atom_id res chain seq x y z
N MET A 1 44.10 -50.16 12.03
CA MET A 1 44.63 -49.09 11.16
C MET A 1 43.50 -48.63 10.24
N GLN A 2 42.63 -47.75 10.73
CA GLN A 2 41.62 -47.00 9.98
C GLN A 2 40.95 -46.04 10.98
N THR A 3 41.50 -44.84 11.11
CA THR A 3 40.96 -43.77 11.95
C THR A 3 40.08 -42.89 11.08
N ARG A 4 38.77 -42.96 11.34
CA ARG A 4 37.71 -42.17 10.70
C ARG A 4 37.76 -40.74 11.28
N ILE A 5 38.28 -39.80 10.51
CA ILE A 5 38.33 -38.38 10.89
C ILE A 5 36.95 -37.76 10.65
N HIS A 6 36.28 -37.40 11.74
CA HIS A 6 35.11 -36.52 11.72
C HIS A 6 35.57 -35.10 11.37
N GLN A 7 35.23 -34.62 10.17
CA GLN A 7 35.26 -33.19 9.87
C GLN A 7 33.99 -32.54 10.44
N SER A 8 34.16 -31.59 11.35
CA SER A 8 33.09 -30.72 11.82
C SER A 8 32.75 -29.70 10.73
N PRO A 9 31.48 -29.26 10.63
CA PRO A 9 31.13 -28.16 9.75
C PRO A 9 31.72 -26.87 10.34
N THR A 10 32.70 -26.30 9.65
CA THR A 10 33.19 -24.96 9.93
C THR A 10 32.07 -23.97 9.67
N GLU A 11 31.70 -23.22 10.71
CA GLU A 11 30.88 -22.02 10.62
C GLU A 11 31.43 -21.09 9.52
N ASP A 12 30.68 -20.95 8.44
CA ASP A 12 30.85 -19.87 7.47
C ASP A 12 30.55 -18.54 8.16
N ARG A 13 31.59 -17.97 8.80
CA ARG A 13 31.63 -16.55 9.07
C ARG A 13 31.59 -15.84 7.72
N GLN A 14 30.41 -15.29 7.39
CA GLN A 14 30.27 -14.22 6.41
C GLN A 14 31.31 -13.15 6.71
N VAL A 15 32.41 -13.18 5.97
CA VAL A 15 33.40 -12.12 5.95
C VAL A 15 32.70 -10.94 5.27
N CYS A 16 32.12 -10.05 6.08
CA CYS A 16 31.78 -8.70 5.65
C CYS A 16 33.05 -8.08 5.04
N LYS A 17 33.15 -8.08 3.71
CA LYS A 17 34.13 -7.28 3.00
C LYS A 17 33.87 -5.83 3.40
N ILE A 18 34.75 -5.28 4.24
CA ILE A 18 34.75 -3.88 4.64
C ILE A 18 35.15 -3.08 3.40
N TYR A 19 34.17 -2.71 2.58
CA TYR A 19 34.34 -1.68 1.56
C TYR A 19 34.56 -0.34 2.28
N HIS A 20 35.79 0.16 2.24
CA HIS A 20 36.24 1.51 2.64
C HIS A 20 35.19 2.41 3.31
N GLY A 21 35.04 2.30 4.64
CA GLY A 21 34.53 3.36 5.53
C GLY A 21 33.13 3.96 5.26
N LYS A 22 32.40 3.53 4.24
CA LYS A 22 31.05 3.98 3.93
C LYS A 22 30.08 2.91 4.43
N VAL A 23 29.24 3.29 5.39
CA VAL A 23 28.11 2.48 5.83
C VAL A 23 27.29 2.10 4.59
N ASP A 24 27.07 0.81 4.38
CA ASP A 24 26.26 0.31 3.26
C ASP A 24 24.90 1.02 3.29
N PRO A 25 24.54 1.80 2.26
CA PRO A 25 23.25 2.51 2.21
C PRO A 25 22.05 1.56 2.38
N ALA A 26 22.21 0.26 2.07
CA ALA A 26 21.20 -0.75 2.34
C ALA A 26 20.93 -0.96 3.84
N LEU A 27 21.94 -0.84 4.72
CA LEU A 27 21.76 -0.91 6.17
C LEU A 27 20.89 0.25 6.69
N GLY A 28 20.98 1.42 6.07
CA GLY A 28 20.14 2.57 6.44
C GLY A 28 18.64 2.28 6.25
N ILE A 29 18.27 1.66 5.14
CA ILE A 29 16.87 1.28 4.85
C ILE A 29 16.40 0.23 5.82
N ARG A 30 17.21 -0.80 6.08
CA ARG A 30 16.91 -1.82 7.09
C ARG A 30 16.65 -1.21 8.46
N ASN A 31 17.45 -0.22 8.88
CA ASN A 31 17.28 0.47 10.16
C ASN A 31 15.96 1.25 10.19
N VAL A 32 15.65 2.02 9.13
CA VAL A 32 14.35 2.73 9.02
C VAL A 32 13.18 1.76 9.08
N CYS A 33 13.27 0.62 8.39
CA CYS A 33 12.25 -0.42 8.43
C CYS A 33 12.12 -1.04 9.83
N THR A 34 13.23 -1.24 10.53
CA THR A 34 13.24 -1.77 11.90
C THR A 34 12.59 -0.78 12.88
N VAL A 35 12.83 0.53 12.71
CA VAL A 35 12.14 1.57 13.48
C VAL A 35 10.65 1.56 13.18
N GLY A 36 10.24 1.52 11.91
CA GLY A 36 8.82 1.45 11.54
C GLY A 36 8.14 0.17 12.06
N LEU A 37 8.85 -0.96 12.08
CA LEU A 37 8.39 -2.20 12.67
C LEU A 37 8.20 -2.08 14.19
N ALA A 38 9.14 -1.46 14.90
CA ALA A 38 9.03 -1.20 16.33
C ALA A 38 7.85 -0.27 16.66
N LEU A 39 7.66 0.80 15.87
CA LEU A 39 6.49 1.68 15.97
C LEU A 39 5.19 0.91 15.72
N GLY A 40 5.17 -0.01 14.75
CA GLY A 40 4.04 -0.90 14.49
C GLY A 40 3.70 -1.79 15.68
N TRP A 41 4.71 -2.37 16.35
CA TRP A 41 4.51 -3.18 17.57
C TRP A 41 3.93 -2.37 18.73
N ILE A 42 4.46 -1.16 18.95
CA ILE A 42 3.94 -0.24 19.97
C ILE A 42 2.49 0.12 19.65
N PHE A 43 2.21 0.54 18.42
CA PHE A 43 0.88 0.92 17.98
C PHE A 43 -0.13 -0.22 18.12
N ALA A 44 0.23 -1.43 17.66
CA ALA A 44 -0.61 -2.61 17.79
C ALA A 44 -0.92 -2.93 19.27
N SER A 45 0.11 -2.92 20.13
CA SER A 45 -0.04 -3.19 21.55
C SER A 45 -0.92 -2.15 22.24
N THR A 46 -0.73 -0.86 21.92
CA THR A 46 -1.57 0.22 22.44
C THR A 46 -3.02 0.06 22.00
N CYS A 47 -3.29 -0.27 20.74
CA CYS A 47 -4.64 -0.52 20.25
C CYS A 47 -5.28 -1.74 20.93
N LEU A 48 -4.54 -2.84 21.09
CA LEU A 48 -5.03 -4.04 21.79
C LEU A 48 -5.41 -3.75 23.24
N ILE A 49 -4.55 -3.03 23.97
CA ILE A 49 -4.80 -2.65 25.37
C ILE A 49 -5.98 -1.67 25.45
N ALA A 50 -5.98 -0.61 24.65
CA ALA A 50 -7.04 0.40 24.65
C ALA A 50 -8.40 -0.21 24.28
N GLY A 51 -8.46 -1.00 23.22
CA GLY A 51 -9.67 -1.71 22.80
C GLY A 51 -10.18 -2.68 23.87
N SER A 52 -9.27 -3.45 24.50
CA SER A 52 -9.64 -4.36 25.60
C SER A 52 -10.21 -3.62 26.82
N ILE A 53 -9.58 -2.51 27.22
CA ILE A 53 -10.05 -1.66 28.32
C ILE A 53 -11.43 -1.06 28.00
N MET A 54 -11.65 -0.63 26.76
CA MET A 54 -12.94 -0.09 26.31
C MET A 54 -14.05 -1.14 26.34
N ILE A 55 -13.74 -2.38 25.94
CA ILE A 55 -14.69 -3.50 25.96
C ILE A 55 -14.99 -3.94 27.39
N SER A 56 -13.99 -3.98 28.29
CA SER A 56 -14.17 -4.43 29.68
C SER A 56 -14.81 -3.38 30.59
N SER A 57 -14.80 -2.10 30.21
CA SER A 57 -15.44 -1.05 31.00
C SER A 57 -16.96 -1.10 30.81
N ASP A 58 -17.66 -1.82 31.68
CA ASP A 58 -19.06 -2.20 31.45
C ASP A 58 -20.05 -1.04 31.42
N HIS A 59 -19.76 0.12 32.02
CA HIS A 59 -20.67 1.27 31.95
C HIS A 59 -19.90 2.60 32.00
N VAL A 60 -19.78 3.27 30.85
CA VAL A 60 -19.28 4.65 30.80
C VAL A 60 -20.47 5.58 30.96
N ALA A 61 -20.42 6.43 32.00
CA ALA A 61 -21.44 7.45 32.19
C ALA A 61 -21.49 8.37 30.97
N ILE A 62 -22.69 8.61 30.45
CA ILE A 62 -22.89 9.53 29.32
C ILE A 62 -22.33 10.91 29.69
N PRO A 63 -21.39 11.45 28.90
CA PRO A 63 -20.81 12.75 29.17
C PRO A 63 -21.89 13.85 29.28
N PRO A 64 -21.70 14.84 30.16
CA PRO A 64 -22.74 15.84 30.44
C PRO A 64 -23.13 16.65 29.19
N TYR A 65 -22.22 16.83 28.23
CA TYR A 65 -22.47 17.60 27.01
C TYR A 65 -23.34 16.88 25.96
N VAL A 66 -23.51 15.55 26.06
CA VAL A 66 -24.43 14.75 25.21
C VAL A 66 -25.64 14.23 25.97
N ARG A 67 -25.66 14.37 27.30
CA ARG A 67 -26.80 13.99 28.13
C ARG A 67 -28.03 14.81 27.72
N LYS A 68 -29.22 14.19 27.68
CA LYS A 68 -30.48 14.85 27.29
C LYS A 68 -30.46 15.39 25.85
N LYS A 69 -29.66 14.80 24.96
CA LYS A 69 -29.63 15.14 23.53
C LYS A 69 -30.01 13.92 22.69
N VAL A 70 -30.53 14.17 21.50
CA VAL A 70 -30.56 13.17 20.43
C VAL A 70 -29.29 13.36 19.64
N ILE A 71 -28.46 12.33 19.64
CA ILE A 71 -27.28 12.32 18.78
C ILE A 71 -27.51 11.33 17.65
N MET A 72 -26.83 11.58 16.55
CA MET A 72 -26.76 10.70 15.42
C MET A 72 -25.33 10.19 15.34
N VAL A 73 -25.17 8.87 15.47
CA VAL A 73 -23.90 8.17 15.31
C VAL A 73 -24.08 7.29 14.09
N ASN A 74 -23.29 7.53 13.03
CA ASN A 74 -23.33 6.71 11.83
C ASN A 74 -24.78 6.49 11.30
N PHE A 75 -25.53 7.57 11.08
CA PHE A 75 -26.95 7.58 10.65
C PHE A 75 -27.97 6.98 11.62
N PHE A 76 -27.52 6.42 12.73
CA PHE A 76 -28.40 5.88 13.75
C PHE A 76 -28.70 6.94 14.81
N LEU A 77 -30.00 7.21 15.01
CA LEU A 77 -30.46 8.15 16.04
C LEU A 77 -30.43 7.47 17.42
N HIS A 78 -29.58 8.01 18.30
CA HIS A 78 -29.52 7.64 19.69
C HIS A 78 -30.13 8.73 20.58
N SER A 79 -31.28 8.41 21.17
CA SER A 79 -31.86 9.21 22.24
C SER A 79 -31.10 8.99 23.55
N MET A 80 -30.38 10.00 24.04
CA MET A 80 -29.63 9.95 25.30
C MET A 80 -30.49 10.34 26.49
N THR A 81 -31.44 9.48 26.84
CA THR A 81 -32.20 9.63 28.08
C THR A 81 -31.28 9.36 29.28
N PRO A 82 -31.51 10.01 30.44
CA PRO A 82 -30.62 9.89 31.61
C PRO A 82 -30.42 8.46 32.11
N GLU A 83 -31.39 7.58 31.88
CA GLU A 83 -31.42 6.20 32.38
C GLU A 83 -30.84 5.19 31.39
N LYS A 84 -30.69 5.56 30.12
CA LYS A 84 -30.26 4.63 29.08
C LYS A 84 -28.72 4.58 29.01
N PRO A 85 -28.08 3.42 29.21
CA PRO A 85 -26.64 3.32 29.01
C PRO A 85 -26.30 3.52 27.52
N TYR A 86 -25.14 4.12 27.27
CA TYR A 86 -24.56 4.18 25.93
C TYR A 86 -24.12 2.77 25.49
N PRO A 87 -24.07 2.45 24.18
CA PRO A 87 -23.56 1.18 23.70
C PRO A 87 -22.27 0.73 24.38
N HIS A 88 -22.25 -0.53 24.81
CA HIS A 88 -21.05 -1.17 25.35
C HIS A 88 -19.90 -1.03 24.36
N SER A 89 -18.69 -0.75 24.86
CA SER A 89 -17.45 -0.53 24.09
C SER A 89 -17.33 0.77 23.28
N HIS A 90 -18.34 1.64 23.25
CA HIS A 90 -18.26 2.94 22.58
C HIS A 90 -17.94 4.08 23.55
N ARG A 91 -17.19 5.08 23.09
CA ARG A 91 -16.84 6.27 23.88
C ARG A 91 -16.99 7.54 23.07
N ILE A 92 -17.84 8.44 23.58
CA ILE A 92 -18.03 9.76 22.99
C ILE A 92 -16.99 10.74 23.55
N GLN A 93 -16.34 11.47 22.66
CA GLN A 93 -15.39 12.53 23.00
C GLN A 93 -15.70 13.79 22.18
N GLN A 94 -15.85 14.93 22.87
CA GLN A 94 -15.91 16.24 22.23
C GLN A 94 -14.50 16.73 21.90
N LEU A 95 -14.31 17.19 20.67
CA LEU A 95 -13.09 17.78 20.14
C LEU A 95 -13.34 19.24 19.75
N ARG A 96 -12.26 19.95 19.44
CA ARG A 96 -12.35 21.29 18.83
C ARG A 96 -12.81 21.16 17.37
N GLN A 97 -13.50 22.17 16.87
CA GLN A 97 -14.00 22.21 15.49
C GLN A 97 -12.89 21.91 14.46
N GLY A 98 -13.19 21.06 13.48
CA GLY A 98 -12.26 20.58 12.45
C GLY A 98 -11.24 19.53 12.93
N THR A 99 -11.14 19.27 14.23
CA THR A 99 -10.14 18.32 14.77
C THR A 99 -10.55 16.88 14.49
N SER A 100 -11.84 16.58 14.41
CA SER A 100 -12.37 15.25 14.09
C SER A 100 -11.83 14.71 12.75
N VAL A 101 -11.94 15.54 11.71
CA VAL A 101 -11.46 15.25 10.35
C VAL A 101 -9.95 15.03 10.35
N LEU A 102 -9.21 15.92 11.01
CA LEU A 102 -7.75 15.82 11.08
C LEU A 102 -7.31 14.54 11.81
N VAL A 103 -7.95 14.18 12.92
CA VAL A 103 -7.63 12.97 13.69
C VAL A 103 -7.87 11.72 12.84
N GLN A 104 -9.00 11.65 12.13
CA GLN A 104 -9.30 10.50 11.26
C GLN A 104 -8.31 10.40 10.09
N LEU A 105 -7.94 11.51 9.47
CA LEU A 105 -6.95 11.54 8.39
C LEU A 105 -5.55 11.14 8.90
N LEU A 106 -5.13 11.67 10.05
CA LEU A 106 -3.84 11.35 10.67
C LEU A 106 -3.77 9.88 11.08
N LEU A 107 -4.87 9.31 11.60
CA LEU A 107 -4.95 7.88 11.92
C LEU A 107 -4.79 7.03 10.64
N ASN A 108 -5.50 7.36 9.55
CA ASN A 108 -5.37 6.67 8.27
C ASN A 108 -3.94 6.78 7.70
N LEU A 109 -3.33 7.96 7.79
CA LEU A 109 -1.94 8.18 7.35
C LEU A 109 -0.96 7.36 8.19
N LEU A 110 -1.08 7.39 9.52
CA LEU A 110 -0.22 6.63 10.43
C LEU A 110 -0.31 5.12 10.17
N VAL A 111 -1.54 4.58 10.08
CA VAL A 111 -1.79 3.17 9.77
C VAL A 111 -1.20 2.83 8.41
N THR A 112 -1.38 3.67 7.39
CA THR A 112 -0.80 3.45 6.06
C THR A 112 0.73 3.42 6.09
N ILE A 113 1.39 4.32 6.83
CA ILE A 113 2.86 4.33 6.96
C ILE A 113 3.38 3.04 7.62
N ILE A 114 2.72 2.59 8.70
CA ILE A 114 3.08 1.35 9.40
C ILE A 114 2.90 0.14 8.47
N LEU A 115 1.76 0.07 7.79
CA LEU A 115 1.42 -1.03 6.88
C LEU A 115 2.34 -1.06 5.64
N ASP A 116 2.66 0.08 5.04
CA ASP A 116 3.59 0.13 3.91
C ASP A 116 5.03 -0.21 4.34
N THR A 117 5.47 0.18 5.54
CA THR A 117 6.79 -0.19 6.06
C THR A 117 6.90 -1.69 6.32
N THR A 118 5.88 -2.29 6.93
CA THR A 118 5.82 -3.74 7.18
C THR A 118 5.73 -4.53 5.88
N ASN A 119 4.90 -4.08 4.94
CA ASN A 119 4.81 -4.65 3.60
C ASN A 119 6.13 -4.54 2.83
N TYR A 120 6.89 -3.47 2.98
CA TYR A 120 8.20 -3.32 2.36
C TYR A 120 9.20 -4.38 2.85
N ILE A 121 9.25 -4.63 4.16
CA ILE A 121 10.10 -5.67 4.75
C ILE A 121 9.77 -7.01 4.11
N HIS A 122 8.49 -7.36 4.13
CA HIS A 122 8.06 -8.64 3.61
C HIS A 122 8.25 -8.77 2.09
N ALA A 123 7.97 -7.72 1.32
CA ALA A 123 8.20 -7.73 -0.14
C ALA A 123 9.69 -7.91 -0.48
N THR A 124 10.57 -7.26 0.29
CA THR A 124 12.03 -7.40 0.13
C THR A 124 12.48 -8.82 0.45
N THR A 125 11.99 -9.42 1.54
CA THR A 125 12.34 -10.81 1.88
C THR A 125 11.77 -11.81 0.87
N LEU A 126 10.56 -11.57 0.35
CA LEU A 126 9.96 -12.41 -0.69
C LEU A 126 10.75 -12.32 -2.00
N ARG A 127 11.23 -11.12 -2.37
CA ARG A 127 12.09 -10.93 -3.55
C ARG A 127 13.31 -11.84 -3.49
N TRP A 128 14.04 -11.83 -2.38
CA TRP A 128 15.24 -12.66 -2.23
C TRP A 128 14.92 -14.15 -2.03
N ALA A 129 13.78 -14.48 -1.43
CA ALA A 129 13.31 -15.85 -1.40
C ALA A 129 13.01 -16.40 -2.82
N LEU A 130 12.44 -15.59 -3.71
CA LEU A 130 12.24 -15.96 -5.12
C LEU A 130 13.56 -16.07 -5.89
N PHE A 131 14.55 -15.25 -5.53
CA PHE A 131 15.91 -15.39 -6.07
C PHE A 131 16.50 -16.75 -5.71
N ASP A 132 16.30 -17.19 -4.47
CA ASP A 132 16.79 -18.48 -4.04
C ASP A 132 16.16 -19.66 -4.77
N GLU A 133 14.91 -19.50 -5.20
CA GLU A 133 14.19 -20.47 -6.03
C GLU A 133 14.46 -20.33 -7.54
N GLY A 134 15.27 -19.36 -7.98
CA GLY A 134 15.52 -19.11 -9.40
C GLY A 134 14.31 -18.56 -10.17
N ARG A 135 13.32 -18.00 -9.45
CA ARG A 135 12.04 -17.50 -10.01
C ARG A 135 11.95 -15.97 -10.04
N LEU A 136 13.03 -15.28 -9.69
CA LEU A 136 13.07 -13.83 -9.64
C LEU A 136 13.38 -13.21 -11.01
N GLU A 137 12.32 -12.90 -11.77
CA GLU A 137 12.41 -12.18 -13.06
C GLU A 137 12.34 -10.64 -12.98
N PHE A 138 11.52 -10.06 -12.09
CA PHE A 138 11.27 -8.62 -11.98
C PHE A 138 11.69 -8.04 -10.61
N ASN A 139 12.02 -6.75 -10.57
CA ASN A 139 12.33 -6.03 -9.34
C ASN A 139 11.10 -5.84 -8.43
N SER A 140 9.94 -5.62 -9.05
CA SER A 140 8.67 -5.31 -8.40
C SER A 140 7.61 -6.37 -8.75
N TYR A 141 7.06 -7.03 -7.73
CA TYR A 141 6.01 -8.06 -7.88
C TYR A 141 4.77 -7.72 -7.06
N VAL A 142 3.62 -8.17 -7.54
CA VAL A 142 2.41 -8.21 -6.72
C VAL A 142 2.52 -9.41 -5.78
N ARG A 143 2.65 -9.11 -4.49
CA ARG A 143 2.75 -10.10 -3.42
C ARG A 143 1.62 -11.14 -3.43
N LEU A 144 0.41 -10.74 -3.80
CA LEU A 144 -0.76 -11.63 -3.80
C LEU A 144 -0.68 -12.74 -4.85
N PHE A 145 0.11 -12.53 -5.91
CA PHE A 145 0.26 -13.50 -7.00
C PHE A 145 1.58 -14.27 -6.93
N THR A 146 2.48 -13.91 -6.00
CA THR A 146 3.80 -14.55 -5.87
C THR A 146 3.95 -15.23 -4.51
N ARG A 147 4.56 -16.42 -4.52
CA ARG A 147 4.84 -17.20 -3.31
C ARG A 147 6.19 -17.90 -3.44
N ALA A 148 6.90 -18.01 -2.32
CA ALA A 148 8.03 -18.91 -2.17
C ALA A 148 7.54 -20.27 -1.65
N HIS A 149 8.05 -21.35 -2.20
CA HIS A 149 7.79 -22.72 -1.76
C HIS A 149 8.68 -23.13 -0.58
N ALA A 150 9.93 -22.71 -0.55
CA ALA A 150 10.92 -23.17 0.43
C ALA A 150 11.04 -22.26 1.66
N HIS A 151 10.58 -21.01 1.56
CA HIS A 151 10.71 -20.01 2.62
C HIS A 151 9.41 -19.84 3.40
N GLY A 152 9.33 -20.44 4.58
CA GLY A 152 8.15 -20.40 5.47
C GLY A 152 7.53 -19.01 5.67
N PRO A 153 8.31 -17.93 5.96
CA PRO A 153 7.76 -16.58 6.11
C PRO A 153 7.12 -16.01 4.83
N ASN A 154 7.56 -16.46 3.65
CA ASN A 154 7.17 -15.95 2.34
C ASN A 154 6.26 -16.95 1.58
N SER A 155 5.70 -17.91 2.32
CA SER A 155 4.77 -18.90 1.82
C SER A 155 3.38 -18.32 1.57
N TRP A 156 2.55 -19.07 0.85
CA TRP A 156 1.18 -18.65 0.54
C TRP A 156 0.32 -18.41 1.79
N TYR A 157 0.52 -19.18 2.87
CA TYR A 157 -0.28 -19.02 4.10
C TYR A 157 0.12 -17.76 4.86
N MET A 158 1.40 -17.38 4.87
CA MET A 158 1.83 -16.09 5.44
C MET A 158 1.36 -14.90 4.62
N ASN A 159 1.33 -15.04 3.28
CA ASN A 159 0.70 -14.04 2.41
C ASN A 159 -0.79 -13.89 2.70
N LEU A 160 -1.50 -15.00 2.95
CA LEU A 160 -2.91 -14.98 3.35
C LEU A 160 -3.10 -14.31 4.71
N ILE A 161 -2.29 -14.65 5.72
CA ILE A 161 -2.34 -14.02 7.05
C ILE A 161 -2.10 -12.52 6.95
N SER A 162 -1.12 -12.11 6.15
CA SER A 162 -0.87 -10.69 5.91
C SER A 162 -2.01 -10.03 5.14
N LEU A 163 -2.58 -10.66 4.11
CA LEU A 163 -3.76 -10.10 3.43
C LEU A 163 -4.92 -9.89 4.42
N ILE A 164 -5.19 -10.87 5.29
CA ILE A 164 -6.21 -10.78 6.33
C ILE A 164 -5.87 -9.65 7.31
N GLY A 165 -4.63 -9.57 7.79
CA GLY A 165 -4.18 -8.50 8.69
C GLY A 165 -4.34 -7.11 8.05
N LEU A 166 -4.09 -6.99 6.75
CA LEU A 166 -4.26 -5.75 6.00
C LEU A 166 -5.73 -5.34 5.91
N ALA A 167 -6.60 -6.29 5.55
CA ALA A 167 -8.04 -6.08 5.46
C ALA A 167 -8.63 -5.69 6.81
N ILE A 168 -8.23 -6.40 7.88
CA ILE A 168 -8.63 -6.10 9.25
C ILE A 168 -8.18 -4.69 9.63
N ALA A 169 -6.91 -4.34 9.44
CA ALA A 169 -6.36 -3.04 9.85
C ALA A 169 -7.08 -1.87 9.15
N TYR A 170 -7.24 -1.92 7.82
CA TYR A 170 -7.95 -0.85 7.12
C TYR A 170 -9.44 -0.82 7.42
N GLY A 171 -10.11 -1.97 7.51
CA GLY A 171 -11.56 -2.01 7.80
C GLY A 171 -11.86 -1.51 9.21
N ALA A 172 -11.03 -1.91 10.16
CA ALA A 172 -11.09 -1.44 11.54
C ALA A 172 -10.77 0.06 11.65
N THR A 173 -9.80 0.57 10.90
CA THR A 173 -9.46 2.01 10.90
C THR A 173 -10.64 2.86 10.45
N SER A 174 -11.36 2.45 9.40
CA SER A 174 -12.58 3.15 8.94
C SER A 174 -13.72 3.11 9.96
N SER A 175 -13.75 2.11 10.85
CA SER A 175 -14.80 1.97 11.87
C SER A 175 -14.38 2.44 13.27
N ALA A 176 -13.09 2.75 13.47
CA ALA A 176 -12.53 3.06 14.78
C ALA A 176 -13.05 4.39 15.34
N ILE A 177 -13.25 5.36 14.46
CA ILE A 177 -13.72 6.70 14.80
C ILE A 177 -14.87 7.02 13.86
N THR A 178 -16.05 7.26 14.43
CA THR A 178 -17.20 7.76 13.70
C THR A 178 -17.57 9.13 14.24
N ASP A 179 -18.11 9.98 13.39
CA ASP A 179 -18.57 11.30 13.82
C ASP A 179 -19.96 11.23 14.43
N VAL A 180 -20.17 12.11 15.40
CA VAL A 180 -21.43 12.25 16.13
C VAL A 180 -21.98 13.64 15.87
N VAL A 181 -23.24 13.71 15.45
CA VAL A 181 -23.94 14.98 15.23
C VAL A 181 -25.11 15.07 16.21
N VAL A 182 -25.21 16.18 16.94
CA VAL A 182 -26.36 16.45 17.80
C VAL A 182 -27.51 16.93 16.92
N VAL A 183 -28.64 16.23 16.91
CA VAL A 183 -29.79 16.57 16.05
C VAL A 183 -31.00 17.08 16.82
N GLY A 184 -31.01 16.94 18.14
CA GLY A 184 -32.12 17.40 18.97
C GLY A 184 -31.79 17.44 20.45
N GLN A 185 -32.68 18.06 21.22
CA GLN A 185 -32.56 18.22 22.66
C GLN A 185 -33.83 17.76 23.37
N TRP A 186 -33.67 17.14 24.53
CA TRP A 186 -34.77 16.74 25.38
C TRP A 186 -35.41 17.96 26.04
N ASN A 187 -36.70 18.14 25.83
CA ASN A 187 -37.48 19.18 26.47
C ASN A 187 -38.15 18.60 27.73
N GLU A 188 -37.79 19.14 28.89
CA GLU A 188 -38.31 18.67 30.18
C GLU A 188 -39.80 18.95 30.35
N GLN A 189 -40.34 19.98 29.71
CA GLN A 189 -41.74 20.38 29.84
C GLN A 189 -42.66 19.47 29.03
N THR A 190 -42.28 19.17 27.79
CA THR A 190 -43.07 18.32 26.89
C THR A 190 -42.78 16.84 27.04
N GLN A 191 -41.67 16.47 27.70
CA GLN A 191 -41.15 15.10 27.76
C GLN A 191 -40.95 14.50 26.36
N LEU A 192 -40.64 15.36 25.38
CA LEU A 192 -40.39 15.01 23.99
C LEU A 192 -39.04 15.59 23.55
N PHE A 193 -38.49 15.02 22.47
CA PHE A 193 -37.29 15.56 21.85
C PHE A 193 -37.68 16.65 20.85
N ASP A 194 -37.16 17.85 21.09
CA ASP A 194 -37.26 18.95 20.14
C ASP A 194 -36.08 18.84 19.17
N TYR A 195 -36.40 18.64 17.90
CA TYR A 195 -35.40 18.63 16.84
C TYR A 195 -35.21 20.06 16.32
N GLY A 196 -33.97 20.49 16.22
CA GLY A 196 -33.63 21.85 15.83
C GLY A 196 -32.33 21.90 15.03
N SER A 197 -31.97 23.09 14.55
CA SER A 197 -30.71 23.30 13.83
C SER A 197 -29.53 22.87 14.69
N SER A 198 -28.81 21.84 14.24
CA SER A 198 -27.64 21.30 14.93
C SER A 198 -26.57 22.37 15.07
N GLU A 199 -26.15 22.64 16.31
CA GLU A 199 -24.85 23.27 16.52
C GLU A 199 -23.76 22.27 16.13
N SER A 200 -22.95 22.64 15.14
CA SER A 200 -21.81 21.83 14.67
C SER A 200 -20.77 21.71 15.78
N SER A 201 -20.96 20.74 16.66
CA SER A 201 -19.97 20.33 17.64
C SER A 201 -19.20 19.14 17.06
N ASP A 202 -17.87 19.28 16.98
CA ASP A 202 -16.99 18.18 16.60
C ASP A 202 -17.01 17.14 17.72
N ILE A 203 -17.96 16.21 17.67
CA ILE A 203 -18.06 15.10 18.59
C ILE A 203 -17.70 13.85 17.80
N ILE A 204 -16.83 13.01 18.37
CA ILE A 204 -16.49 11.71 17.80
C ILE A 204 -16.95 10.61 18.74
N ASP A 205 -17.30 9.47 18.15
CA ASP A 205 -17.55 8.22 18.81
C ASP A 205 -16.44 7.24 18.45
N ILE A 206 -15.81 6.71 19.49
CA ILE A 206 -14.68 5.80 19.38
C ILE A 206 -15.20 4.38 19.64
N ASN A 207 -15.08 3.51 18.64
CA ASN A 207 -15.51 2.12 18.72
C ASN A 207 -14.36 1.24 19.27
N GLY A 208 -14.52 0.74 20.49
CA GLY A 208 -13.52 -0.07 21.17
C GLY A 208 -13.25 -1.41 20.48
N LEU A 209 -14.27 -2.03 19.88
CA LEU A 209 -14.12 -3.28 19.12
C LEU A 209 -13.32 -3.05 17.83
N ALA A 210 -13.58 -1.96 17.13
CA ALA A 210 -12.79 -1.57 15.96
C ALA A 210 -11.34 -1.23 16.35
N ILE A 211 -11.09 -0.53 17.46
CA ILE A 211 -9.71 -0.31 17.95
C ILE A 211 -9.02 -1.63 18.28
N LEU A 212 -9.70 -2.57 18.94
CA LEU A 212 -9.15 -3.90 19.22
C LEU A 212 -8.79 -4.62 17.91
N ALA A 213 -9.71 -4.64 16.95
CA ALA A 213 -9.50 -5.26 15.65
C ALA A 213 -8.36 -4.60 14.87
N LEU A 214 -8.23 -3.28 14.92
CA LEU A 214 -7.10 -2.54 14.35
C LEU A 214 -5.78 -3.04 14.96
N GLY A 215 -5.74 -3.18 16.29
CA GLY A 215 -4.62 -3.78 17.00
C GLY A 215 -4.28 -5.19 16.50
N VAL A 216 -5.28 -6.06 16.32
CA VAL A 216 -5.11 -7.42 15.76
C VAL A 216 -4.56 -7.37 14.33
N GLY A 217 -5.15 -6.54 13.46
CA GLY A 217 -4.73 -6.43 12.06
C GLY A 217 -3.27 -5.98 11.92
N VAL A 218 -2.88 -4.93 12.66
CA VAL A 218 -1.49 -4.46 12.68
C VAL A 218 -0.57 -5.49 13.35
N PHE A 219 -1.00 -6.14 14.43
CA PHE A 219 -0.24 -7.21 15.09
C PHE A 219 0.12 -8.35 14.13
N LEU A 220 -0.83 -8.80 13.31
CA LEU A 220 -0.58 -9.83 12.30
C LEU A 220 0.47 -9.36 11.29
N GLN A 221 0.40 -8.10 10.85
CA GLN A 221 1.36 -7.54 9.89
C GLN A 221 2.78 -7.42 10.44
N VAL A 222 2.91 -6.88 11.65
CA VAL A 222 4.21 -6.76 12.30
C VAL A 222 4.75 -8.14 12.66
N SER A 223 3.92 -9.11 13.01
CA SER A 223 4.35 -10.49 13.27
C SER A 223 4.91 -11.16 12.03
N VAL A 224 4.21 -11.09 10.88
CA VAL A 224 4.71 -11.63 9.60
C VAL A 224 6.00 -10.93 9.19
N SER A 225 6.07 -9.61 9.35
CA SER A 225 7.25 -8.81 8.99
C SER A 225 8.43 -9.08 9.90
N THR A 226 8.22 -9.22 11.21
CA THR A 226 9.24 -9.64 12.18
C THR A 226 9.73 -11.05 11.85
N PHE A 227 8.83 -11.99 11.58
CA PHE A 227 9.23 -13.35 11.20
C PHE A 227 10.05 -13.37 9.90
N SER A 228 9.67 -12.53 8.94
CA SER A 228 10.42 -12.32 7.70
C SER A 228 11.80 -11.72 7.97
N LEU A 229 11.88 -10.72 8.86
CA LEU A 229 13.13 -10.05 9.26
C LEU A 229 14.08 -10.98 10.04
N LEU A 230 13.56 -11.87 10.89
CA LEU A 230 14.36 -12.84 11.64
C LEU A 230 14.94 -13.94 10.75
N ARG A 231 14.31 -14.21 9.60
CA ARG A 231 14.77 -15.20 8.61
C ARG A 231 15.53 -14.57 7.43
N THR A 232 16.16 -13.42 7.65
CA THR A 232 16.83 -12.60 6.61
C THR A 232 18.16 -13.13 6.09
N GLY A 233 18.61 -14.33 6.49
CA GLY A 233 19.92 -14.86 6.08
C GLY A 233 20.17 -14.86 4.56
N GLY A 234 19.11 -14.87 3.74
CA GLY A 234 19.19 -14.79 2.27
C GLY A 234 19.01 -13.40 1.66
N VAL A 235 18.77 -12.33 2.43
CA VAL A 235 18.54 -10.98 1.90
C VAL A 235 19.88 -10.35 1.51
N ARG A 236 20.09 -10.16 0.20
CA ARG A 236 21.34 -9.62 -0.34
C ARG A 236 21.42 -8.09 -0.26
N THR A 237 20.31 -7.39 -0.47
CA THR A 237 20.23 -5.94 -0.30
C THR A 237 18.82 -5.50 0.07
N TRP A 238 18.74 -4.39 0.80
CA TRP A 238 17.51 -3.73 1.22
C TRP A 238 17.14 -2.53 0.35
N ASN A 239 17.89 -2.28 -0.73
CA ASN A 239 17.62 -1.19 -1.65
C ASN A 239 16.39 -1.51 -2.54
N ASN A 240 15.63 -0.48 -2.91
CA ASN A 240 14.55 -0.62 -3.88
C ASN A 240 14.98 -0.23 -5.30
N SER A 241 16.20 0.28 -5.46
CA SER A 241 16.79 0.61 -6.76
C SER A 241 16.94 -0.62 -7.64
N LEU A 242 16.54 -0.48 -8.91
CA LEU A 242 16.67 -1.52 -9.92
C LEU A 242 18.12 -1.99 -10.09
N LEU A 243 19.07 -1.04 -10.20
CA LEU A 243 20.48 -1.36 -10.45
C LEU A 243 21.13 -2.04 -9.24
N ALA A 244 20.86 -1.56 -8.02
CA ALA A 244 21.38 -2.18 -6.81
C ALA A 244 20.90 -3.64 -6.69
N ASN A 245 19.62 -3.87 -6.96
CA ASN A 245 19.03 -5.20 -6.93
C ASN A 245 19.57 -6.09 -8.06
N ALA A 246 19.77 -5.55 -9.26
CA ALA A 246 20.33 -6.27 -10.40
C ALA A 246 21.79 -6.68 -10.15
N LYS A 247 22.61 -5.78 -9.59
CA LYS A 247 23.99 -6.07 -9.17
C LYS A 247 24.05 -7.16 -8.10
N ALA A 248 23.19 -7.06 -7.08
CA ALA A 248 23.11 -8.07 -6.02
C ALA A 248 22.61 -9.43 -6.55
N TRP A 249 21.69 -9.43 -7.52
CA TRP A 249 21.25 -10.62 -8.24
C TRP A 249 22.40 -11.27 -9.01
N LEU A 250 23.18 -10.46 -9.75
CA LEU A 250 24.30 -10.93 -10.56
C LEU A 250 25.38 -11.58 -9.70
N ASN A 251 25.84 -10.87 -8.66
CA ASN A 251 26.81 -11.40 -7.71
C ASN A 251 26.35 -12.72 -7.09
N GLY A 252 25.03 -12.89 -6.91
CA GLY A 252 24.49 -14.13 -6.38
C GLY A 252 24.38 -15.28 -7.34
N GLN A 253 24.22 -15.00 -8.63
CA GLN A 253 24.31 -16.04 -9.65
C GLN A 253 25.75 -16.50 -9.81
N ASP A 254 26.71 -15.57 -9.83
CA ASP A 254 28.14 -15.89 -9.89
C ASP A 254 28.56 -16.83 -8.73
N GLU A 255 28.06 -16.59 -7.53
CA GLU A 255 28.28 -17.47 -6.36
C GLU A 255 27.64 -18.86 -6.52
N LYS A 256 26.44 -18.96 -7.09
CA LYS A 256 25.69 -20.23 -7.22
C LYS A 256 26.15 -21.08 -8.40
N TYR A 257 26.60 -20.45 -9.47
CA TYR A 257 26.88 -21.09 -10.77
C TYR A 257 28.32 -20.92 -11.23
N ALA A 258 29.28 -20.83 -10.29
CA ALA A 258 30.72 -20.68 -10.52
C ALA A 258 31.39 -21.75 -11.45
N VAL A 259 30.62 -22.61 -12.12
CA VAL A 259 31.07 -23.80 -12.86
C VAL A 259 30.61 -23.82 -14.34
N SER A 260 30.06 -22.75 -14.91
CA SER A 260 29.84 -22.70 -16.37
C SER A 260 30.15 -21.32 -16.96
N GLN A 261 31.43 -21.10 -17.22
CA GLN A 261 31.87 -20.13 -18.24
C GLN A 261 31.67 -20.75 -19.62
N GLU A 262 30.51 -20.55 -20.23
CA GLU A 262 30.35 -20.75 -21.67
C GLU A 262 29.91 -19.46 -22.35
N ALA A 263 30.71 -19.07 -23.35
CA ALA A 263 30.52 -18.11 -24.42
C ALA A 263 29.71 -16.83 -24.10
N SER A 264 30.43 -15.70 -24.01
CA SER A 264 29.89 -14.32 -24.13
C SER A 264 28.92 -14.24 -25.31
N SER A 265 27.63 -14.23 -25.01
CA SER A 265 26.57 -14.16 -25.99
C SER A 265 26.41 -12.70 -26.38
N LYS A 266 26.74 -12.38 -27.63
CA LYS A 266 26.49 -11.05 -28.18
C LYS A 266 25.00 -10.92 -28.39
N ILE A 267 24.36 -10.00 -27.65
CA ILE A 267 22.93 -9.76 -27.79
C ILE A 267 22.75 -8.64 -28.81
N PRO A 268 22.27 -8.95 -30.03
CA PRO A 268 21.94 -7.91 -30.99
C PRO A 268 20.70 -7.17 -30.52
N PHE A 269 20.71 -5.85 -30.62
CA PHE A 269 19.52 -5.04 -30.52
C PHE A 269 19.58 -3.87 -31.50
N THR A 270 18.42 -3.45 -31.98
CA THR A 270 18.31 -2.25 -32.81
C THR A 270 18.06 -1.06 -31.91
N SER A 271 18.90 -0.03 -32.01
CA SER A 271 18.64 1.25 -31.36
C SER A 271 17.34 1.84 -31.93
N ARG A 272 16.38 2.17 -31.07
CA ARG A 272 15.09 2.75 -31.48
C ARG A 272 14.90 4.07 -30.77
N VAL A 273 14.28 5.04 -31.44
CA VAL A 273 13.91 6.32 -30.81
C VAL A 273 12.79 6.14 -29.77
N THR A 274 11.90 5.18 -30.02
CA THR A 274 10.78 4.84 -29.14
C THR A 274 10.83 3.37 -28.78
N GLN A 275 10.71 3.08 -27.50
CA GLN A 275 10.84 1.74 -26.95
C GLN A 275 9.47 1.08 -26.75
N ASP A 276 9.51 -0.22 -26.48
CA ASP A 276 8.32 -1.01 -26.25
C ASP A 276 7.59 -0.58 -24.96
N THR A 277 6.27 -0.79 -24.93
CA THR A 277 5.42 -0.40 -23.79
C THR A 277 5.47 -1.41 -22.66
N MET A 278 5.05 -1.01 -21.45
CA MET A 278 4.97 -1.89 -20.29
C MET A 278 4.15 -3.16 -20.57
N LEU A 279 3.05 -3.05 -21.34
CA LEU A 279 2.17 -4.18 -21.69
C LEU A 279 2.88 -5.29 -22.48
N SER A 280 3.87 -4.93 -23.28
CA SER A 280 4.59 -5.88 -24.11
C SER A 280 5.66 -6.64 -23.33
N ILE A 281 6.25 -6.01 -22.32
CA ILE A 281 7.35 -6.58 -21.53
C ILE A 281 6.84 -7.35 -20.32
N ALA A 282 5.77 -6.85 -19.68
CA ALA A 282 5.20 -7.41 -18.46
C ALA A 282 3.72 -7.83 -18.69
N PRO A 283 3.44 -9.05 -19.18
CA PRO A 283 2.08 -9.46 -19.53
C PRO A 283 1.12 -9.48 -18.33
N HIS A 284 1.62 -9.70 -17.11
CA HIS A 284 0.84 -9.66 -15.88
C HIS A 284 0.21 -8.27 -15.60
N VAL A 285 0.78 -7.19 -16.16
CA VAL A 285 0.21 -5.84 -16.10
C VAL A 285 -1.15 -5.76 -16.77
N GLN A 286 -1.45 -6.63 -17.74
CA GLN A 286 -2.78 -6.68 -18.37
C GLN A 286 -3.87 -7.02 -17.36
N LEU A 287 -3.60 -7.95 -16.44
CA LEU A 287 -4.56 -8.33 -15.41
C LEU A 287 -4.77 -7.16 -14.44
N ALA A 288 -3.69 -6.55 -13.93
CA ALA A 288 -3.77 -5.38 -13.06
C ALA A 288 -4.56 -4.23 -13.70
N ARG A 289 -4.29 -3.94 -14.98
CA ARG A 289 -5.02 -2.94 -15.78
C ARG A 289 -6.52 -3.25 -15.86
N ARG A 290 -6.90 -4.49 -16.18
CA ARG A 290 -8.31 -4.89 -16.26
C ARG A 290 -9.00 -4.76 -14.90
N LEU A 291 -8.32 -5.14 -13.81
CA LEU A 291 -8.85 -5.01 -12.46
C LEU A 291 -9.11 -3.55 -12.09
N ILE A 292 -8.15 -2.64 -12.32
CA ILE A 292 -8.28 -1.21 -12.02
C ILE A 292 -9.49 -0.60 -12.75
N TRP A 293 -9.66 -0.89 -14.04
CA TRP A 293 -10.83 -0.43 -14.80
C TRP A 293 -12.14 -1.10 -14.34
N GLY A 294 -12.08 -2.37 -13.93
CA GLY A 294 -13.21 -3.06 -13.32
C GLY A 294 -13.70 -2.37 -12.04
N PHE A 295 -12.79 -1.93 -11.17
CA PHE A 295 -13.13 -1.14 -9.99
C PHE A 295 -13.72 0.23 -10.34
N CYS A 296 -13.21 0.90 -11.38
CA CYS A 296 -13.80 2.16 -11.84
C CYS A 296 -15.23 1.95 -12.33
N ALA A 297 -15.46 0.93 -13.16
CA ALA A 297 -16.81 0.59 -13.64
C ALA A 297 -17.74 0.24 -12.47
N LEU A 298 -17.25 -0.50 -11.48
CA LEU A 298 -18.02 -0.83 -10.27
C LEU A 298 -18.43 0.43 -9.50
N PHE A 299 -17.50 1.36 -9.22
CA PHE A 299 -17.83 2.60 -8.53
C PHE A 299 -18.77 3.48 -9.34
N THR A 300 -18.59 3.57 -10.67
CA THR A 300 -19.50 4.32 -11.53
C THR A 300 -20.91 3.75 -11.52
N VAL A 301 -21.06 2.42 -11.69
CA VAL A 301 -22.37 1.76 -11.63
C VAL A 301 -23.01 1.96 -10.27
N TRP A 302 -22.24 1.84 -9.18
CA TRP A 302 -22.74 2.08 -7.83
C TRP A 302 -23.21 3.53 -7.66
N SER A 303 -22.39 4.53 -7.98
CA SER A 303 -22.75 5.95 -7.88
C SER A 303 -24.00 6.28 -8.68
N LEU A 304 -24.11 5.76 -9.90
CA LEU A 304 -25.29 5.97 -10.76
C LEU A 304 -26.53 5.31 -10.17
N ALA A 305 -26.45 4.04 -9.76
CA ALA A 305 -27.57 3.33 -9.16
C ALA A 305 -28.08 4.03 -7.89
N GLN A 306 -27.17 4.43 -7.00
CA GLN A 306 -27.53 5.18 -5.80
C GLN A 306 -28.08 6.56 -6.13
N GLY A 307 -27.52 7.26 -7.13
CA GLY A 307 -28.03 8.54 -7.60
C GLY A 307 -29.47 8.43 -8.12
N ILE A 308 -29.78 7.42 -8.92
CA ILE A 308 -31.13 7.14 -9.42
C ILE A 308 -32.08 6.88 -8.24
N VAL A 309 -31.71 5.98 -7.32
CA VAL A 309 -32.53 5.68 -6.14
C VAL A 309 -32.77 6.93 -5.29
N THR A 310 -31.77 7.80 -5.14
CA THR A 310 -31.87 9.07 -4.40
C THR A 310 -32.82 10.06 -5.07
N VAL A 311 -32.85 10.10 -6.41
CA VAL A 311 -33.76 10.97 -7.17
C VAL A 311 -35.20 10.42 -7.15
N GLU A 312 -35.37 9.11 -7.33
CA GLU A 312 -36.68 8.47 -7.42
C GLU A 312 -37.40 8.36 -6.08
N SER A 313 -36.69 8.01 -5.01
CA SER A 313 -37.29 7.83 -3.68
C SER A 313 -37.67 9.18 -3.03
N GLY A 314 -37.40 10.29 -3.72
CA GLY A 314 -37.16 11.56 -3.08
C GLY A 314 -35.92 11.47 -2.20
N TYR A 315 -35.43 12.62 -1.78
CA TYR A 315 -34.40 12.64 -0.78
C TYR A 315 -34.98 11.96 0.48
N MET A 316 -34.56 10.73 0.80
CA MET A 316 -35.00 9.95 1.99
C MET A 316 -34.75 10.70 3.32
N THR A 317 -34.17 11.89 3.25
CA THR A 317 -33.97 12.82 4.34
C THR A 317 -34.78 14.11 4.17
N GLU A 318 -36.10 14.03 3.95
CA GLU A 318 -37.00 15.16 4.25
C GLU A 318 -36.76 15.73 5.67
N ASN A 319 -36.03 15.03 6.54
CA ASN A 319 -35.62 15.50 7.85
C ASN A 319 -34.15 16.02 7.98
N PHE A 320 -33.17 15.65 7.14
CA PHE A 320 -31.74 16.02 7.44
C PHE A 320 -31.31 17.42 7.01
N ASN A 321 -31.82 17.94 5.89
CA ASN A 321 -31.46 19.30 5.47
C ASN A 321 -31.91 20.34 6.51
N ASP A 322 -32.95 20.03 7.29
CA ASP A 322 -33.41 20.85 8.41
C ASP A 322 -32.49 20.74 9.64
N PHE A 323 -31.77 19.62 9.81
CA PHE A 323 -30.96 19.36 11.00
C PHE A 323 -29.52 19.86 10.91
N SER A 324 -28.92 20.07 9.73
CA SER A 324 -27.54 20.56 9.68
C SER A 324 -27.22 21.37 8.42
N THR A 325 -26.92 22.66 8.60
CA THR A 325 -26.45 23.56 7.54
C THR A 325 -24.94 23.48 7.29
N GLY A 326 -24.22 22.62 8.03
CA GLY A 326 -22.78 22.49 7.92
C GLY A 326 -22.35 21.75 6.66
N VAL A 327 -21.38 22.32 5.93
CA VAL A 327 -20.76 21.70 4.73
C VAL A 327 -20.30 20.27 4.99
N GLN A 328 -19.78 20.00 6.20
CA GLN A 328 -19.31 18.69 6.63
C GLN A 328 -20.44 17.66 6.77
N ALA A 329 -21.59 18.06 7.32
CA ALA A 329 -22.75 17.19 7.42
C ALA A 329 -23.31 16.88 6.03
N TYR A 330 -23.36 17.90 5.15
CA TYR A 330 -23.77 17.72 3.76
C TYR A 330 -22.89 16.71 3.02
N TRP A 331 -21.55 16.88 3.09
CA TRP A 331 -20.59 15.94 2.50
C TRP A 331 -20.83 14.48 2.93
N ARG A 332 -21.19 14.26 4.20
CA ARG A 332 -21.34 12.93 4.79
C ARG A 332 -22.68 12.30 4.52
N PHE A 333 -23.75 13.09 4.52
CA PHE A 333 -25.11 12.57 4.60
C PHE A 333 -25.91 12.74 3.30
N TYR A 334 -25.35 13.43 2.30
CA TYR A 334 -26.02 13.59 1.01
C TYR A 334 -26.29 12.25 0.32
N GLY A 335 -27.56 12.03 -0.05
CA GLY A 335 -28.03 10.82 -0.74
C GLY A 335 -27.73 9.53 0.03
N ALA A 336 -27.61 9.61 1.35
CA ALA A 336 -27.23 8.46 2.14
C ALA A 336 -28.39 7.46 2.29
N MET A 337 -28.05 6.18 2.17
CA MET A 337 -28.97 5.08 2.42
C MET A 337 -28.45 4.27 3.60
N TYR A 338 -29.35 3.79 4.46
CA TYR A 338 -29.00 2.94 5.57
C TYR A 338 -29.84 1.67 5.60
N PHE A 339 -29.21 0.59 6.05
CA PHE A 339 -29.85 -0.69 6.29
C PHE A 339 -29.61 -1.09 7.75
N ASP A 340 -30.69 -1.10 8.54
CA ASP A 340 -30.64 -1.46 9.96
C ASP A 340 -30.58 -2.98 10.14
N PHE A 341 -29.54 -3.47 10.82
CA PHE A 341 -29.37 -4.89 11.14
C PHE A 341 -30.39 -5.41 12.16
N LYS A 342 -31.12 -4.55 12.86
CA LYS A 342 -32.20 -4.96 13.78
C LYS A 342 -33.31 -5.74 13.11
N LYS A 343 -33.51 -5.53 11.79
CA LYS A 343 -34.46 -6.35 11.02
C LYS A 343 -34.01 -7.80 10.90
N LEU A 344 -32.70 -8.07 10.93
CA LEU A 344 -32.14 -9.41 10.86
C LEU A 344 -31.87 -10.03 12.23
N THR A 345 -31.56 -9.22 13.25
CA THR A 345 -31.06 -9.71 14.55
C THR A 345 -31.69 -8.95 15.71
N LYS A 346 -32.09 -9.67 16.78
CA LYS A 346 -32.75 -9.06 17.96
C LYS A 346 -31.84 -8.09 18.75
N SER A 347 -30.51 -8.25 18.63
CA SER A 347 -29.52 -7.32 19.17
C SER A 347 -28.55 -6.92 18.06
N PRO A 348 -28.25 -5.62 17.86
CA PRO A 348 -27.34 -5.19 16.81
C PRO A 348 -25.94 -5.77 17.06
N PRO A 349 -25.42 -6.64 16.18
CA PRO A 349 -24.10 -7.21 16.35
C PRO A 349 -23.07 -6.25 15.76
N TYR A 350 -22.44 -5.41 16.60
CA TYR A 350 -21.34 -4.51 16.20
C TYR A 350 -20.23 -5.26 15.44
N TRP A 351 -20.00 -6.53 15.79
CA TRP A 351 -19.05 -7.40 15.11
C TRP A 351 -19.42 -7.68 13.65
N LEU A 352 -20.71 -7.69 13.30
CA LEU A 352 -21.17 -7.94 11.93
C LEU A 352 -20.86 -6.74 11.03
N GLY A 353 -21.12 -5.52 11.51
CA GLY A 353 -20.76 -4.29 10.81
C GLY A 353 -19.26 -4.26 10.51
N LEU A 354 -18.44 -4.54 11.53
CA LEU A 354 -16.99 -4.62 11.38
C LEU A 354 -16.55 -5.67 10.33
N ILE A 355 -17.14 -6.87 10.33
CA ILE A 355 -16.84 -7.90 9.33
C ILE A 355 -17.18 -7.42 7.92
N ILE A 356 -18.35 -6.80 7.73
CA ILE A 356 -18.76 -6.24 6.44
C ILE A 356 -17.75 -5.17 6.00
N GLN A 357 -17.38 -4.26 6.89
CA GLN A 357 -16.38 -3.22 6.60
C GLN A 357 -15.06 -3.85 6.14
N ILE A 358 -14.54 -4.85 6.87
CA ILE A 358 -13.29 -5.54 6.55
C ILE A 358 -13.36 -6.19 5.16
N ILE A 359 -14.47 -6.85 4.84
CA ILE A 359 -14.67 -7.50 3.54
C ILE A 359 -14.65 -6.46 2.43
N VAL A 360 -15.46 -5.41 2.51
CA VAL A 360 -15.54 -4.40 1.43
C VAL A 360 -14.21 -3.65 1.29
N GLN A 361 -13.57 -3.31 2.42
CA GLN A 361 -12.28 -2.63 2.43
C GLN A 361 -11.14 -3.48 1.84
N SER A 362 -11.22 -4.81 1.94
CA SER A 362 -10.22 -5.71 1.34
C SER A 362 -10.17 -5.57 -0.18
N PHE A 363 -11.32 -5.41 -0.85
CA PHE A 363 -11.41 -5.21 -2.29
C PHE A 363 -10.78 -3.87 -2.70
N LEU A 364 -11.07 -2.81 -1.95
CA LEU A 364 -10.49 -1.50 -2.19
C LEU A 364 -8.96 -1.52 -2.06
N THR A 365 -8.48 -2.14 -0.98
CA THR A 365 -7.04 -2.26 -0.71
C THR A 365 -6.33 -3.07 -1.78
N PHE A 366 -6.98 -4.14 -2.27
CA PHE A 366 -6.47 -4.93 -3.39
C PHE A 366 -6.34 -4.10 -4.68
N ALA A 367 -7.33 -3.26 -4.99
CA ALA A 367 -7.27 -2.36 -6.15
C ALA A 367 -6.08 -1.39 -6.05
N LEU A 368 -5.87 -0.79 -4.87
CA LEU A 368 -4.75 0.12 -4.61
C LEU A 368 -3.38 -0.56 -4.77
N HIS A 369 -3.24 -1.82 -4.35
CA HIS A 369 -2.00 -2.58 -4.59
C HIS A 369 -1.75 -2.88 -6.07
N CYS A 370 -2.81 -3.06 -6.87
CA CYS A 370 -2.66 -3.21 -8.32
C CYS A 370 -2.12 -1.91 -8.95
N VAL A 371 -2.62 -0.74 -8.52
CA VAL A 371 -2.12 0.57 -8.98
C VAL A 371 -0.67 0.77 -8.53
N GLU A 372 -0.36 0.46 -7.28
CA GLU A 372 0.99 0.58 -6.72
C GLU A 372 2.02 -0.22 -7.51
N LEU A 373 1.69 -1.43 -7.97
CA LEU A 373 2.57 -2.21 -8.85
C LEU A 373 2.95 -1.42 -10.10
N LEU A 374 1.98 -0.79 -10.78
CA LEU A 374 2.21 -0.07 -12.03
C LEU A 374 3.09 1.16 -11.79
N PHE A 375 2.89 1.84 -10.67
CA PHE A 375 3.75 2.95 -10.24
C PHE A 375 5.18 2.46 -9.96
N ASN A 376 5.36 1.33 -9.29
CA ASN A 376 6.67 0.75 -9.02
C ASN A 376 7.39 0.34 -10.32
N LEU A 377 6.70 -0.30 -11.28
CA LEU A 377 7.27 -0.62 -12.59
C LEU A 377 7.63 0.65 -13.39
N SER A 378 6.79 1.68 -13.34
CA SER A 378 7.07 2.97 -13.97
C SER A 378 8.25 3.69 -13.32
N ARG A 379 8.43 3.56 -12.01
CA ARG A 379 9.56 4.11 -11.27
C ARG A 379 10.85 3.42 -11.64
N ASP A 380 10.82 2.09 -11.70
CA ASP A 380 11.98 1.28 -12.06
C ASP A 380 12.43 1.61 -13.50
N GLU A 381 11.50 1.80 -14.43
CA GLU A 381 11.82 2.28 -15.79
C GLU A 381 12.32 3.73 -15.80
N ALA A 382 11.79 4.63 -14.96
CA ALA A 382 12.30 6.00 -14.89
C ALA A 382 13.76 6.04 -14.39
N ALA A 383 14.07 5.30 -13.33
CA ALA A 383 15.44 5.16 -12.83
C ALA A 383 16.37 4.51 -13.87
N TRP A 384 15.86 3.53 -14.63
CA TRP A 384 16.59 2.93 -15.75
C TRP A 384 16.93 3.99 -16.82
N ARG A 385 16.00 4.87 -17.16
CA ARG A 385 16.18 5.93 -18.17
C ARG A 385 17.17 7.00 -17.77
N ASP A 386 17.35 7.22 -16.47
CA ASP A 386 18.33 8.19 -15.98
C ASP A 386 19.76 7.83 -16.43
N MET A 387 20.05 6.56 -16.75
CA MET A 387 21.33 6.14 -17.33
C MET A 387 21.65 6.79 -18.68
N GLU A 388 20.63 7.12 -19.49
CA GLU A 388 20.84 7.74 -20.79
C GLU A 388 21.03 9.27 -20.67
N SER A 389 20.40 9.90 -19.67
CA SER A 389 20.34 11.37 -19.56
C SER A 389 21.38 11.96 -18.61
N VAL A 390 21.32 11.59 -17.33
CA VAL A 390 22.11 12.18 -16.22
C VAL A 390 23.04 11.18 -15.53
N GLY A 391 22.94 9.92 -15.92
CA GLY A 391 23.55 8.76 -15.29
C GLY A 391 22.76 8.29 -14.07
N SER A 392 22.61 6.98 -13.91
CA SER A 392 21.95 6.38 -12.75
C SER A 392 22.97 5.85 -11.75
N GLU A 393 22.75 6.10 -10.46
CA GLU A 393 23.56 5.53 -9.40
C GLU A 393 23.24 4.04 -9.22
N VAL A 394 24.28 3.21 -9.13
CA VAL A 394 24.13 1.76 -8.95
C VAL A 394 23.60 1.46 -7.56
N ASP A 395 24.23 2.05 -6.54
CA ASP A 395 23.91 1.86 -5.13
C ASP A 395 23.47 3.20 -4.51
N PRO A 396 22.27 3.71 -4.86
CA PRO A 396 21.84 5.04 -4.42
C PRO A 396 21.56 5.06 -2.92
N SER A 397 21.67 6.27 -2.34
CA SER A 397 21.30 6.53 -0.95
C SER A 397 19.86 6.13 -0.65
N TRP A 398 19.55 5.81 0.62
CA TRP A 398 18.20 5.49 1.09
C TRP A 398 17.14 6.54 0.73
N LYS A 399 17.55 7.81 0.55
CA LYS A 399 16.68 8.91 0.11
C LYS A 399 16.04 8.67 -1.26
N SER A 400 16.72 7.93 -2.15
CA SER A 400 16.20 7.59 -3.48
C SER A 400 14.93 6.74 -3.44
N ASN A 401 14.66 6.03 -2.33
CA ASN A 401 13.42 5.27 -2.16
C ASN A 401 12.20 6.18 -1.98
N PHE A 402 12.41 7.43 -1.56
CA PHE A 402 11.38 8.46 -1.44
C PHE A 402 11.18 9.21 -2.75
N SER A 403 10.94 8.45 -3.83
CA SER A 403 10.53 9.02 -5.10
C SER A 403 9.18 9.72 -4.96
N TRP A 404 8.94 10.76 -5.76
CA TRP A 404 7.65 11.44 -5.78
C TRP A 404 6.49 10.48 -6.09
N GLN A 405 6.73 9.43 -6.90
CA GLN A 405 5.75 8.41 -7.22
C GLN A 405 5.36 7.59 -5.99
N THR A 406 6.34 7.19 -5.16
CA THR A 406 6.10 6.51 -3.88
C THR A 406 5.29 7.41 -2.94
N LEU A 407 5.65 8.69 -2.83
CA LEU A 407 4.99 9.65 -1.95
C LEU A 407 3.54 9.94 -2.39
N ILE A 408 3.29 10.10 -3.69
CA ILE A 408 1.94 10.27 -4.22
C ILE A 408 1.11 9.01 -3.96
N MET A 409 1.66 7.82 -4.18
CA MET A 409 0.93 6.58 -3.88
C MET A 409 0.60 6.42 -2.40
N LEU A 410 1.54 6.77 -1.50
CA LEU A 410 1.31 6.77 -0.06
C LEU A 410 0.17 7.73 0.32
N ALA A 411 0.20 8.96 -0.21
CA ALA A 411 -0.84 9.96 0.04
C ALA A 411 -2.19 9.52 -0.52
N MET A 412 -2.24 9.02 -1.77
CA MET A 412 -3.46 8.55 -2.41
C MET A 412 -4.07 7.35 -1.69
N LYS A 413 -3.27 6.40 -1.21
CA LYS A 413 -3.74 5.30 -0.35
C LYS A 413 -4.43 5.85 0.90
N ALA A 414 -3.75 6.72 1.66
CA ALA A 414 -4.32 7.28 2.89
C ALA A 414 -5.62 8.07 2.63
N VAL A 415 -5.65 8.91 1.59
CA VAL A 415 -6.82 9.70 1.21
C VAL A 415 -7.98 8.81 0.76
N ILE A 416 -7.74 7.82 -0.11
CA ILE A 416 -8.79 6.94 -0.61
C ILE A 416 -9.38 6.10 0.52
N GLN A 417 -8.54 5.54 1.40
CA GLN A 417 -9.02 4.76 2.55
C GLN A 417 -9.83 5.63 3.53
N TRP A 418 -9.42 6.89 3.72
CA TRP A 418 -10.13 7.87 4.52
C TRP A 418 -11.49 8.26 3.91
N VAL A 419 -11.54 8.61 2.62
CA VAL A 419 -12.80 8.94 1.91
C VAL A 419 -13.72 7.71 1.90
N PHE A 420 -13.17 6.51 1.77
CA PHE A 420 -13.95 5.28 1.86
C PHE A 420 -14.62 5.09 3.21
N GLY A 421 -13.93 5.45 4.29
CA GLY A 421 -14.53 5.47 5.63
C GLY A 421 -15.73 6.42 5.78
N TYR A 422 -15.94 7.38 4.87
CA TYR A 422 -17.19 8.17 4.81
C TYR A 422 -18.20 7.63 3.81
N ALA A 423 -17.72 7.03 2.72
CA ALA A 423 -18.55 6.46 1.66
C ALA A 423 -19.36 5.27 2.15
N LEU A 424 -18.73 4.43 2.96
CA LEU A 424 -19.31 3.20 3.46
C LEU A 424 -18.88 2.99 4.90
N THR A 425 -19.87 2.92 5.77
CA THR A 425 -19.69 2.69 7.20
C THR A 425 -20.63 1.58 7.65
N ALA A 426 -20.05 0.53 8.21
CA ALA A 426 -20.78 -0.60 8.74
C ALA A 426 -20.51 -0.76 10.23
N ASP A 427 -21.51 -0.44 11.06
CA ASP A 427 -21.43 -0.60 12.52
C ASP A 427 -22.74 -1.22 13.04
N VAL A 428 -23.62 -0.43 13.66
CA VAL A 428 -25.00 -0.86 14.01
C VAL A 428 -25.89 -0.97 12.78
N SER A 429 -25.63 -0.15 11.77
CA SER A 429 -26.27 -0.18 10.47
C SER A 429 -25.21 -0.19 9.38
N PHE A 430 -25.62 -0.62 8.21
CA PHE A 430 -24.82 -0.49 6.99
C PHE A 430 -25.26 0.78 6.27
N ASN A 431 -24.36 1.76 6.18
CA ASN A 431 -24.65 3.04 5.58
C ASN A 431 -23.76 3.30 4.37
N ILE A 432 -24.35 3.95 3.38
CA ILE A 432 -23.75 4.25 2.09
C ILE A 432 -24.06 5.71 1.77
N ALA A 433 -23.04 6.56 1.67
CA ALA A 433 -23.19 7.98 1.36
C ALA A 433 -22.84 8.29 -0.10
N LEU A 434 -23.68 9.05 -0.80
CA LEU A 434 -23.53 9.25 -2.26
C LEU A 434 -22.34 10.15 -2.62
N LEU A 435 -22.18 11.31 -1.96
CA LEU A 435 -21.09 12.25 -2.30
C LEU A 435 -19.69 11.65 -2.09
N PRO A 436 -19.38 10.97 -0.96
CA PRO A 436 -18.07 10.36 -0.80
C PRO A 436 -17.84 9.20 -1.78
N ILE A 437 -18.89 8.47 -2.20
CA ILE A 437 -18.75 7.44 -3.26
C ILE A 437 -18.44 8.09 -4.61
N ILE A 438 -19.10 9.20 -4.97
CA ILE A 438 -18.75 9.96 -6.18
C ILE A 438 -17.30 10.44 -6.11
N ALA A 439 -16.84 10.90 -4.95
CA ALA A 439 -15.45 11.29 -4.77
C ALA A 439 -14.48 10.11 -4.90
N LEU A 440 -14.80 8.95 -4.34
CA LEU A 440 -14.03 7.72 -4.58
C LEU A 440 -13.98 7.38 -6.08
N MET A 441 -15.12 7.44 -6.77
CA MET A 441 -15.19 7.21 -8.22
C MET A 441 -14.24 8.15 -8.96
N VAL A 442 -14.26 9.45 -8.66
CA VAL A 442 -13.37 10.44 -9.29
C VAL A 442 -11.90 10.15 -8.98
N LEU A 443 -11.56 9.85 -7.72
CA LEU A 443 -10.19 9.50 -7.32
C LEU A 443 -9.69 8.24 -8.05
N PHE A 444 -10.52 7.20 -8.16
CA PHE A 444 -10.19 5.98 -8.89
C PHE A 444 -10.07 6.18 -10.39
N ILE A 445 -10.95 6.98 -11.01
CA ILE A 445 -10.82 7.37 -12.41
C ILE A 445 -9.49 8.09 -12.63
N GLY A 446 -9.12 9.00 -11.73
CA GLY A 446 -7.80 9.67 -11.76
C GLY A 446 -6.64 8.67 -11.72
N LEU A 447 -6.67 7.72 -10.78
CA LEU A 447 -5.65 6.66 -10.69
C LEU A 447 -5.65 5.74 -11.91
N ALA A 448 -6.81 5.42 -12.47
CA ALA A 448 -6.94 4.58 -13.66
C ALA A 448 -6.39 5.28 -14.90
N ILE A 449 -6.69 6.57 -15.10
CA ILE A 449 -6.11 7.38 -16.19
C ILE A 449 -4.59 7.47 -16.02
N ALA A 450 -4.10 7.75 -14.82
CA ALA A 450 -2.66 7.79 -14.54
C ALA A 450 -1.99 6.44 -14.82
N SER A 451 -2.59 5.33 -14.38
CA SER A 451 -2.14 3.97 -14.64
C SER A 451 -2.14 3.64 -16.13
N GLU A 452 -3.22 3.98 -16.83
CA GLU A 452 -3.37 3.76 -18.27
C GLU A 452 -2.30 4.54 -19.05
N TYR A 453 -2.04 5.79 -18.65
CA TYR A 453 -0.97 6.59 -19.20
C TYR A 453 0.40 5.93 -18.99
N MET A 454 0.74 5.50 -17.78
CA MET A 454 2.02 4.82 -17.49
C MET A 454 2.20 3.54 -18.31
N VAL A 455 1.13 2.75 -18.42
CA VAL A 455 1.15 1.46 -19.10
C VAL A 455 1.28 1.62 -20.63
N LYS A 456 0.67 2.65 -21.21
CA LYS A 456 0.74 2.95 -22.65
C LYS A 456 1.93 3.83 -23.05
N LYS A 457 2.55 4.53 -22.10
CA LYS A 457 3.69 5.41 -22.36
C LYS A 457 4.83 4.62 -22.99
N LYS A 458 5.17 4.95 -24.23
CA LYS A 458 6.39 4.47 -24.89
C LYS A 458 7.57 5.28 -24.35
N PRO A 459 8.56 4.65 -23.71
CA PRO A 459 9.77 5.35 -23.31
C PRO A 459 10.45 5.93 -24.55
N LYS A 460 10.93 7.16 -24.45
CA LYS A 460 11.80 7.77 -25.48
C LYS A 460 13.25 7.47 -25.12
N GLY A 461 14.08 7.39 -26.14
CA GLY A 461 15.51 7.14 -25.98
C GLY A 461 15.94 5.79 -26.52
N THR A 462 17.24 5.68 -26.76
CA THR A 462 17.92 4.57 -27.40
C THR A 462 18.15 3.39 -26.45
N LEU A 463 18.10 3.63 -25.14
CA LEU A 463 18.20 2.58 -24.12
C LEU A 463 17.02 1.59 -24.24
N PRO A 464 17.24 0.27 -24.30
CA PRO A 464 16.12 -0.68 -24.38
C PRO A 464 15.27 -0.69 -23.10
N ALA A 465 13.93 -0.70 -23.21
CA ALA A 465 13.04 -0.66 -22.03
C ALA A 465 13.13 -1.92 -21.17
N SER A 466 13.22 -1.77 -19.85
CA SER A 466 13.36 -2.91 -18.93
C SER A 466 12.13 -3.15 -18.07
N TYR A 467 11.45 -2.07 -17.65
CA TYR A 467 10.38 -2.09 -16.64
C TYR A 467 10.72 -2.98 -15.44
N GLY A 468 11.98 -2.98 -15.02
CA GLY A 468 12.44 -3.74 -13.87
C GLY A 468 12.73 -5.23 -14.11
N LYS A 469 12.76 -5.71 -15.36
CA LYS A 469 13.11 -7.11 -15.68
C LYS A 469 14.64 -7.35 -15.53
N PHE A 470 15.06 -8.15 -14.55
CA PHE A 470 16.46 -8.34 -14.19
C PHE A 470 17.32 -8.87 -15.33
N ASN A 471 16.86 -9.92 -16.02
CA ASN A 471 17.62 -10.52 -17.13
C ASN A 471 17.96 -9.48 -18.20
N ARG A 472 17.03 -8.56 -18.50
CA ARG A 472 17.27 -7.52 -19.52
C ARG A 472 18.24 -6.47 -19.03
N VAL A 473 18.14 -6.06 -17.76
CA VAL A 473 19.08 -5.10 -17.16
C VAL A 473 20.50 -5.67 -17.17
N ILE A 474 20.67 -6.91 -16.74
CA ILE A 474 21.98 -7.55 -16.62
C ILE A 474 22.63 -7.76 -17.99
N GLN A 475 21.84 -8.13 -19.00
CA GLN A 475 22.32 -8.27 -20.37
C GLN A 475 22.77 -6.94 -21.01
N LEU A 476 22.25 -5.81 -20.54
CA LEU A 476 22.56 -4.49 -21.09
C LEU A 476 23.69 -3.80 -20.31
N VAL A 477 23.81 -4.05 -19.01
CA VAL A 477 24.87 -3.47 -18.18
C VAL A 477 26.11 -4.35 -18.25
N ASP A 478 27.12 -3.87 -18.98
CA ASP A 478 28.40 -4.54 -19.15
C ASP A 478 29.49 -4.07 -18.18
N ASP A 479 29.26 -2.97 -17.45
CA ASP A 479 30.20 -2.39 -16.49
C ASP A 479 29.47 -2.05 -15.17
N TRP A 480 29.86 -2.73 -14.08
CA TRP A 480 29.22 -2.62 -12.76
C TRP A 480 30.11 -1.94 -11.72
N ASP A 481 31.36 -1.60 -12.09
CA ASP A 481 32.41 -1.17 -11.15
C ASP A 481 32.41 0.34 -10.90
N HIS A 482 31.37 1.03 -11.38
CA HIS A 482 31.20 2.45 -11.25
C HIS A 482 30.05 2.83 -10.31
N VAL A 483 30.22 3.95 -9.60
CA VAL A 483 29.19 4.49 -8.71
C VAL A 483 27.95 4.93 -9.51
N ARG A 484 28.19 5.49 -10.70
CA ARG A 484 27.16 5.98 -11.61
C ARG A 484 27.41 5.43 -13.00
N LEU A 485 26.35 4.92 -13.63
CA LEU A 485 26.40 4.34 -14.96
C LEU A 485 25.70 5.23 -15.98
N PHE A 486 26.36 5.35 -17.13
CA PHE A 486 25.84 6.01 -18.32
C PHE A 486 25.73 5.02 -19.45
N TRP A 487 24.67 5.14 -20.25
CA TRP A 487 24.44 4.32 -21.44
C TRP A 487 24.84 5.08 -22.71
N GLY A 488 25.46 4.39 -23.68
CA GLY A 488 25.73 4.96 -25.01
C GLY A 488 26.64 4.12 -25.89
N ASP A 489 27.14 4.75 -26.96
CA ASP A 489 27.98 4.15 -27.99
C ASP A 489 29.41 3.88 -27.46
N LYS A 490 29.91 2.66 -27.65
CA LYS A 490 31.28 2.24 -27.30
C LYS A 490 32.21 2.12 -28.50
N GLY A 491 31.79 2.63 -29.65
CA GLY A 491 32.51 2.56 -30.92
C GLY A 491 32.28 1.24 -31.65
N CYS A 492 33.12 0.96 -32.64
CA CYS A 492 33.00 -0.24 -33.48
C CYS A 492 34.01 -1.32 -33.11
N LEU A 493 33.60 -2.58 -33.22
CA LEU A 493 34.49 -3.74 -33.22
C LEU A 493 35.38 -3.73 -34.48
N LYS A 494 36.48 -4.50 -34.45
CA LYS A 494 37.40 -4.65 -35.59
C LYS A 494 36.73 -5.14 -36.89
N ASN A 495 35.56 -5.77 -36.78
CA ASN A 495 34.75 -6.24 -37.90
C ASN A 495 33.68 -5.23 -38.36
N GLY A 496 33.72 -3.99 -37.86
CA GLY A 496 32.80 -2.91 -38.24
C GLY A 496 31.44 -2.93 -37.51
N MET A 497 31.21 -3.88 -36.58
CA MET A 497 29.95 -3.92 -35.83
C MET A 497 29.95 -2.90 -34.69
N ALA A 498 28.89 -2.08 -34.59
CA ALA A 498 28.75 -1.06 -33.55
C ALA A 498 28.47 -1.69 -32.17
N ARG A 499 29.08 -1.13 -31.12
CA ARG A 499 28.95 -1.58 -29.71
C ARG A 499 28.16 -0.56 -28.92
N ALA A 500 27.29 -1.05 -28.05
CA ALA A 500 26.62 -0.22 -27.05
C ALA A 500 26.81 -0.84 -25.67
N GLY A 501 26.83 -0.01 -24.64
CA GLY A 501 26.96 -0.49 -23.28
C GLY A 501 26.97 0.64 -22.27
N THR A 502 27.50 0.32 -21.10
CA THR A 502 27.54 1.15 -19.91
C THR A 502 28.96 1.58 -19.56
N ALA A 503 29.13 2.78 -19.02
CA ALA A 503 30.43 3.24 -18.51
C ALA A 503 30.26 4.22 -17.34
N GLY A 504 31.33 4.44 -16.58
CA GLY A 504 31.37 5.40 -15.46
C GLY A 504 31.38 6.88 -15.87
N ARG A 505 31.41 7.14 -17.19
CA ARG A 505 31.39 8.47 -17.79
C ARG A 505 30.35 8.51 -18.90
N ARG A 506 29.83 9.71 -19.19
CA ARG A 506 28.88 9.90 -20.28
C ARG A 506 29.49 9.42 -21.61
N LEU A 507 28.75 8.56 -22.30
CA LEU A 507 29.10 8.03 -23.63
C LEU A 507 28.40 8.85 -24.72
N PRO A 508 28.87 8.79 -25.98
CA PRO A 508 28.15 9.35 -27.12
C PRO A 508 26.76 8.69 -27.29
N ASP A 509 25.80 9.46 -27.78
CA ASP A 509 24.45 8.94 -28.03
C ASP A 509 24.46 7.90 -29.17
N LEU A 510 23.64 6.88 -29.05
CA LEU A 510 23.51 5.85 -30.09
C LEU A 510 22.81 6.43 -31.32
N GLN A 511 23.24 6.00 -32.50
CA GLN A 511 22.54 6.33 -33.74
C GLN A 511 21.22 5.56 -33.81
N PRO A 512 20.09 6.23 -34.12
CA PRO A 512 18.81 5.56 -34.26
C PRO A 512 18.83 4.60 -35.45
N ASP A 513 18.09 3.49 -35.32
CA ASP A 513 17.90 2.45 -36.33
C ASP A 513 19.18 1.68 -36.74
N THR A 514 20.29 1.90 -36.03
CA THR A 514 21.52 1.13 -36.18
C THR A 514 21.49 -0.15 -35.33
N LEU A 515 22.04 -1.23 -35.87
CA LEU A 515 22.22 -2.49 -35.15
C LEU A 515 23.44 -2.40 -34.23
N TYR A 516 23.20 -2.57 -32.93
CA TYR A 516 24.23 -2.58 -31.90
C TYR A 516 24.32 -3.95 -31.24
N TYR A 517 25.51 -4.25 -30.72
CA TYR A 517 25.76 -5.41 -29.89
C TYR A 517 26.16 -4.96 -28.49
N CYS A 518 25.48 -5.49 -27.48
CA CYS A 518 26.00 -5.49 -26.13
C CYS A 518 26.98 -6.65 -25.99
N LEU A 519 28.17 -6.36 -25.47
CA LEU A 519 29.13 -7.41 -25.14
C LEU A 519 28.88 -7.85 -23.71
N GLU A 520 28.61 -9.14 -23.57
CA GLU A 520 28.56 -9.77 -22.27
C GLU A 520 29.99 -9.80 -21.71
N ARG A 521 30.19 -9.11 -20.58
CA ARG A 521 31.37 -9.00 -19.70
C ARG A 521 32.66 -9.60 -20.31
N GLU A 522 33.61 -8.74 -20.69
CA GLU A 522 35.01 -9.18 -20.83
C GLU A 522 35.49 -9.52 -19.41
N ALA A 523 35.66 -10.81 -19.13
CA ALA A 523 36.01 -11.34 -17.80
C ALA A 523 37.40 -10.91 -17.32
#